data_AF-A0A543BL44-F1
#
_entry.id   AF-A0A543BL44-F1
#
_cell.length_a   1.000
_cell.length_b   1.000
_cell.length_c   1.000
_cell.angle_alpha   90.00
_cell.angle_beta   90.00
_cell.angle_gamma   90.00
#
_symmetry.space_group_name_H-M   'P 1'
#
loop_
_entity.id
_entity.type
_entity.pdbx_description
1 polymer ?
#
loop_
_entity_poly.entity_id
_entity_poly.type
_entity_poly.pdbx_seq_one_letter_code
_entity_poly.pdbx_strand_id
1 'polypeptide(L)'
;MSTPVKIHADSGAEPLFREVLASLPLSYARAPEVGDADVVVADGAAGWPGRVSAHLDAGVATALIVDPRPDDSAAVRDLAQAAEASGARLAVSETAASNPAVHDIAPQLEGLDTITVVSRGPASASDLLFDQLRLLRALGIGQLVERDATRGRKSVVVTLDGALGGRALLVKLQASTTEAGVLQHRVQAYGAASIVTAELYGADTARPARVECSTADAASTTPTIFESAHRASWRALHREGSTVDLEAFADDIDLLGVHAS
;
A
#
# COMPACT_ATOMS: atom_id res chain seq x y z
N MET A 1 -0.04 -1.31 -33.92
CA MET A 1 0.41 -0.32 -32.92
C MET A 1 -0.72 -0.17 -31.92
N SER A 2 -0.48 -0.40 -30.63
CA SER A 2 -1.52 -0.23 -29.60
C SER A 2 -1.77 1.27 -29.38
N THR A 3 -3.03 1.67 -29.30
CA THR A 3 -3.40 3.04 -28.89
C THR A 3 -2.91 3.27 -27.46
N PRO A 4 -2.23 4.39 -27.15
CA PRO A 4 -1.79 4.69 -25.79
C PRO A 4 -3.00 4.94 -24.89
N VAL A 5 -2.92 4.46 -23.65
CA VAL A 5 -3.96 4.66 -22.61
C VAL A 5 -3.93 6.12 -22.16
N LYS A 6 -5.06 6.82 -22.24
CA LYS A 6 -5.19 8.23 -21.87
C LYS A 6 -5.41 8.38 -20.37
N ILE A 7 -4.66 9.28 -19.74
CA ILE A 7 -4.68 9.50 -18.29
C ILE A 7 -5.01 10.94 -17.95
N HIS A 8 -5.90 11.11 -16.97
CA HIS A 8 -6.06 12.35 -16.22
C HIS A 8 -5.52 12.17 -14.80
N ALA A 9 -4.85 13.18 -14.24
CA ALA A 9 -4.35 13.14 -12.86
C ALA A 9 -4.90 14.33 -12.08
N ASP A 10 -5.38 14.07 -10.86
CA ASP A 10 -5.71 15.13 -9.90
C ASP A 10 -4.47 15.99 -9.62
N SER A 11 -4.69 17.25 -9.21
CA SER A 11 -3.60 18.20 -8.95
C SER A 11 -2.56 17.69 -7.94
N GLY A 12 -2.99 16.91 -6.94
CA GLY A 12 -2.11 16.26 -5.96
C GLY A 12 -1.26 15.13 -6.56
N ALA A 13 -1.78 14.41 -7.55
CA ALA A 13 -1.11 13.28 -8.19
C ALA A 13 -0.25 13.68 -9.41
N GLU A 14 -0.36 14.92 -9.88
CA GLU A 14 0.32 15.43 -11.07
C GLU A 14 1.86 15.29 -11.05
N PRO A 15 2.58 15.54 -9.92
CA PRO A 15 4.04 15.34 -9.88
C PRO A 15 4.44 13.89 -10.13
N LEU A 16 3.77 12.94 -9.47
CA LEU A 16 4.00 11.51 -9.63
C LEU A 16 3.67 11.07 -11.07
N PHE A 17 2.54 11.57 -11.60
CA PHE A 17 2.14 11.26 -12.96
C PHE A 17 3.19 11.68 -13.99
N ARG A 18 3.82 12.84 -13.83
CA ARG A 18 4.92 13.29 -14.72
C ARG A 18 6.13 12.37 -14.65
N GLU A 19 6.52 11.94 -13.45
CA GLU A 19 7.62 10.99 -13.27
C GLU A 19 7.33 9.65 -13.96
N VAL A 20 6.10 9.15 -13.80
CA VAL A 20 5.67 7.89 -14.42
C VAL A 20 5.62 8.02 -15.93
N LEU A 21 5.06 9.10 -16.49
CA LEU A 21 5.04 9.34 -17.93
C LEU A 21 6.46 9.38 -18.52
N ALA A 22 7.40 10.01 -17.83
CA ALA A 22 8.80 10.05 -18.25
C ALA A 22 9.44 8.65 -18.27
N SER A 23 8.99 7.74 -17.41
CA SER A 23 9.55 6.40 -17.25
C SER A 23 8.81 5.29 -18.01
N LEU A 24 7.57 5.54 -18.46
CA LEU A 24 6.70 4.65 -19.24
C LEU A 24 6.12 5.31 -20.53
N PRO A 25 6.96 5.93 -21.39
CA PRO A 25 6.49 6.84 -22.44
C PRO A 25 5.74 6.18 -23.62
N LEU A 26 5.70 4.85 -23.72
CA LEU A 26 5.12 4.15 -24.89
C LEU A 26 3.74 3.52 -24.62
N SER A 27 3.25 3.56 -23.37
CA SER A 27 1.97 2.95 -22.98
C SER A 27 0.88 3.97 -22.62
N TYR A 28 1.26 5.23 -22.38
CA TYR A 28 0.40 6.22 -21.75
C TYR A 28 0.47 7.59 -22.43
N ALA A 29 -0.66 8.28 -22.50
CA ALA A 29 -0.79 9.65 -23.00
C ALA A 29 -1.61 10.49 -22.01
N ARG A 30 -1.42 11.81 -22.00
CA ARG A 30 -2.26 12.70 -21.19
C ARG A 30 -3.61 12.93 -21.87
N ALA A 31 -4.69 12.79 -21.11
CA ALA A 31 -6.03 13.22 -21.52
C ALA A 31 -6.15 14.75 -21.35
N PRO A 32 -6.67 15.49 -22.34
CA PRO A 32 -6.88 16.93 -22.21
C PRO A 32 -7.97 17.25 -21.18
N GLU A 33 -9.00 16.40 -21.08
CA GLU A 33 -10.12 16.51 -20.16
C GLU A 33 -10.37 15.17 -19.45
N VAL A 34 -11.05 15.20 -18.29
CA VAL A 34 -11.38 13.99 -17.52
C VAL A 34 -12.23 13.02 -18.33
N GLY A 35 -13.23 13.51 -19.06
CA GLY A 35 -14.14 12.67 -19.85
C GLY A 35 -13.48 11.96 -21.03
N ASP A 36 -12.26 12.37 -21.41
CA ASP A 36 -11.45 11.71 -22.43
C ASP A 36 -10.47 10.68 -21.86
N ALA A 37 -10.41 10.52 -20.53
CA ALA A 37 -9.45 9.66 -19.87
C ALA A 37 -9.93 8.21 -19.79
N ASP A 38 -9.04 7.28 -20.13
CA ASP A 38 -9.25 5.84 -19.89
C ASP A 38 -8.97 5.49 -18.41
N VAL A 39 -8.07 6.26 -17.77
CA VAL A 39 -7.66 6.09 -16.36
C VAL A 39 -7.58 7.47 -15.69
N VAL A 40 -8.16 7.59 -14.49
CA VAL A 40 -7.89 8.73 -13.60
C VAL A 40 -6.91 8.35 -12.50
N VAL A 41 -6.02 9.27 -12.14
CA VAL A 41 -5.09 9.13 -11.01
C VAL A 41 -5.51 10.09 -9.92
N ALA A 42 -6.00 9.53 -8.82
CA ALA A 42 -6.43 10.29 -7.67
C ALA A 42 -5.33 10.31 -6.60
N ASP A 43 -5.09 11.47 -6.03
CA ASP A 43 -4.30 11.58 -4.80
C ASP A 43 -5.10 11.04 -3.62
N GLY A 44 -4.44 10.24 -2.78
CA GLY A 44 -5.04 9.54 -1.64
C GLY A 44 -5.26 10.37 -0.38
N ALA A 45 -5.06 11.69 -0.40
CA ALA A 45 -5.34 12.55 0.75
C ALA A 45 -6.84 12.62 1.08
N ALA A 46 -7.17 13.18 2.24
CA ALA A 46 -8.54 13.33 2.73
C ALA A 46 -9.55 13.79 1.67
N GLY A 47 -10.74 13.19 1.68
CA GLY A 47 -11.81 13.32 0.70
C GLY A 47 -11.58 12.52 -0.60
N TRP A 48 -10.59 11.63 -0.66
CA TRP A 48 -10.32 10.85 -1.87
C TRP A 48 -11.50 9.99 -2.35
N PRO A 49 -12.32 9.34 -1.48
CA PRO A 49 -13.40 8.50 -1.96
C PRO A 49 -14.40 9.29 -2.80
N GLY A 50 -14.80 10.48 -2.30
CA GLY A 50 -15.71 11.37 -3.02
C GLY A 50 -15.13 11.92 -4.32
N ARG A 51 -13.83 12.23 -4.38
CA ARG A 51 -13.17 12.63 -5.63
C ARG A 51 -13.18 11.51 -6.67
N VAL A 52 -12.89 10.28 -6.27
CA VAL A 52 -12.91 9.12 -7.17
C VAL A 52 -14.33 8.86 -7.65
N SER A 53 -15.34 8.88 -6.77
CA SER A 53 -16.74 8.73 -7.16
C SER A 53 -17.15 9.76 -8.22
N ALA A 54 -16.76 11.03 -8.07
CA ALA A 54 -17.06 12.07 -9.06
C ALA A 54 -16.44 11.78 -10.44
N HIS A 55 -15.26 11.15 -10.49
CA HIS A 55 -14.64 10.72 -11.75
C HIS A 55 -15.38 9.53 -12.38
N LEU A 56 -15.84 8.58 -11.58
CA LEU A 56 -16.65 7.46 -12.07
C LEU A 56 -18.00 7.95 -12.63
N ASP A 57 -18.64 8.90 -11.94
CA ASP A 57 -19.89 9.54 -12.40
C ASP A 57 -19.69 10.30 -13.73
N ALA A 58 -18.48 10.80 -13.98
CA ALA A 58 -18.09 11.41 -15.25
C ALA A 58 -17.82 10.40 -16.38
N GLY A 59 -17.95 9.10 -16.10
CA GLY A 59 -17.82 8.02 -17.08
C GLY A 59 -16.43 7.40 -17.16
N VAL A 60 -15.51 7.73 -16.25
CA VAL A 60 -14.17 7.13 -16.24
C VAL A 60 -14.24 5.67 -15.78
N ALA A 61 -13.75 4.76 -16.62
CA ALA A 61 -13.86 3.31 -16.36
C ALA A 61 -12.80 2.75 -15.40
N THR A 62 -11.74 3.50 -15.10
CA THR A 62 -10.64 3.02 -14.26
C THR A 62 -10.05 4.15 -13.40
N ALA A 63 -9.87 3.92 -12.10
CA ALA A 63 -9.20 4.86 -11.21
C ALA A 63 -8.01 4.20 -10.50
N LEU A 64 -6.89 4.92 -10.42
CA LEU A 64 -5.72 4.57 -9.63
C LEU A 64 -5.58 5.56 -8.47
N ILE A 65 -5.69 5.08 -7.24
CA ILE A 65 -5.56 5.88 -6.03
C ILE A 65 -4.14 5.75 -5.49
N VAL A 66 -3.44 6.86 -5.35
CA VAL A 66 -2.03 6.91 -4.92
C VAL A 66 -1.96 7.17 -3.43
N ASP A 67 -1.29 6.28 -2.69
CA ASP A 67 -1.12 6.35 -1.23
C ASP A 67 -2.40 6.77 -0.48
N PRO A 68 -3.52 6.02 -0.66
CA PRO A 68 -4.78 6.30 0.03
C PRO A 68 -4.58 6.33 1.55
N ARG A 69 -4.97 7.45 2.15
CA ARG A 69 -4.99 7.63 3.60
C ARG A 69 -6.34 7.21 4.19
N PRO A 70 -6.39 6.89 5.49
CA PRO A 70 -7.65 6.64 6.18
C PRO A 70 -8.60 7.82 5.99
N ASP A 71 -9.84 7.50 5.65
CA ASP A 71 -10.94 8.44 5.46
C ASP A 71 -12.21 7.85 6.11
N ASP A 72 -13.39 8.40 5.82
CA ASP A 72 -14.66 7.81 6.24
C ASP A 72 -14.85 6.41 5.63
N SER A 73 -14.89 5.37 6.48
CA SER A 73 -15.03 3.99 6.05
C SER A 73 -16.37 3.72 5.36
N ALA A 74 -17.43 4.48 5.68
CA ALA A 74 -18.70 4.39 4.97
C ALA A 74 -18.55 4.89 3.53
N ALA A 75 -17.93 6.06 3.32
CA ALA A 75 -17.67 6.59 1.99
C ALA A 75 -16.77 5.68 1.12
N VAL A 76 -15.80 4.98 1.73
CA VAL A 76 -14.98 3.99 1.02
C VAL A 76 -15.82 2.80 0.55
N ARG A 77 -16.74 2.31 1.39
CA ARG A 77 -17.66 1.22 1.03
C ARG A 77 -18.64 1.64 -0.05
N ASP A 78 -19.17 2.85 0.03
CA ASP A 78 -20.06 3.41 -1.00
C ASP A 78 -19.36 3.50 -2.36
N LEU A 79 -18.09 3.93 -2.38
CA LEU A 79 -17.27 3.92 -3.59
C LEU A 79 -17.07 2.50 -4.14
N ALA A 80 -16.80 1.51 -3.27
CA ALA A 80 -16.64 0.12 -3.68
C ALA A 80 -17.90 -0.40 -4.40
N GLN A 81 -19.08 -0.15 -3.82
CA GLN A 81 -20.37 -0.54 -4.39
C GLN A 81 -20.67 0.19 -5.71
N ALA A 82 -20.37 1.49 -5.78
CA ALA A 82 -20.55 2.26 -7.01
C ALA A 82 -19.66 1.76 -8.15
N ALA A 83 -18.41 1.38 -7.85
CA ALA A 83 -17.51 0.81 -8.83
C ALA A 83 -17.97 -0.58 -9.31
N GLU A 84 -18.43 -1.45 -8.41
CA GLU A 84 -19.00 -2.74 -8.78
C GLU A 84 -20.23 -2.58 -9.68
N ALA A 85 -21.17 -1.70 -9.31
CA ALA A 85 -22.40 -1.45 -10.07
C ALA A 85 -22.15 -0.89 -11.47
N SER A 86 -21.11 -0.06 -11.63
CA SER A 86 -20.72 0.54 -12.92
C SER A 86 -19.76 -0.34 -13.72
N GLY A 87 -19.19 -1.39 -13.12
CA GLY A 87 -18.10 -2.17 -13.70
C GLY A 87 -16.77 -1.40 -13.80
N ALA A 88 -16.63 -0.30 -13.06
CA ALA A 88 -15.40 0.46 -13.00
C ALA A 88 -14.31 -0.32 -12.24
N ARG A 89 -13.06 -0.14 -12.67
CA ARG A 89 -11.91 -0.77 -12.02
C ARG A 89 -11.21 0.21 -11.10
N LEU A 90 -10.97 -0.19 -9.86
CA LEU A 90 -10.26 0.60 -8.88
C LEU A 90 -8.92 -0.07 -8.56
N ALA A 91 -7.82 0.67 -8.58
CA ALA A 91 -6.52 0.17 -8.17
C ALA A 91 -5.92 1.10 -7.11
N VAL A 92 -5.06 0.56 -6.25
CA VAL A 92 -4.25 1.34 -5.32
C VAL A 92 -2.78 1.21 -5.66
N SER A 93 -2.06 2.30 -5.45
CA SER A 93 -0.61 2.35 -5.52
C SER A 93 -0.09 2.82 -4.17
N GLU A 94 0.32 1.88 -3.32
CA GLU A 94 0.76 2.12 -1.95
C GLU A 94 2.29 1.98 -1.87
N THR A 95 2.98 3.01 -1.38
CA THR A 95 4.46 3.07 -1.34
C THR A 95 5.09 1.84 -0.68
N ALA A 96 4.50 1.36 0.42
CA ALA A 96 4.96 0.17 1.12
C ALA A 96 4.34 -1.12 0.56
N ALA A 97 3.00 -1.19 0.50
CA ALA A 97 2.28 -2.42 0.20
C ALA A 97 2.39 -2.85 -1.27
N SER A 98 2.55 -1.90 -2.21
CA SER A 98 2.77 -2.18 -3.64
C SER A 98 4.25 -2.25 -4.01
N ASN A 99 5.17 -2.28 -3.03
CA ASN A 99 6.60 -2.40 -3.31
C ASN A 99 6.91 -3.78 -3.91
N PRO A 100 7.64 -3.88 -5.04
CA PRO A 100 7.96 -5.16 -5.68
C PRO A 100 8.60 -6.20 -4.76
N ALA A 101 9.38 -5.77 -3.77
CA ALA A 101 10.00 -6.68 -2.82
C ALA A 101 8.99 -7.41 -1.91
N VAL A 102 7.75 -6.92 -1.79
CA VAL A 102 6.70 -7.61 -1.03
C VAL A 102 6.43 -9.01 -1.61
N HIS A 103 6.50 -9.17 -2.93
CA HIS A 103 6.37 -10.49 -3.58
C HIS A 103 7.50 -11.45 -3.20
N ASP A 104 8.69 -10.93 -2.92
CA ASP A 104 9.83 -11.73 -2.48
C ASP A 104 9.79 -12.02 -0.97
N ILE A 105 9.21 -11.12 -0.17
CA ILE A 105 9.08 -11.28 1.29
C ILE A 105 8.02 -12.32 1.61
N ALA A 106 6.82 -12.24 1.01
CA ALA A 106 5.66 -13.02 1.44
C ALA A 106 5.93 -14.54 1.51
N PRO A 107 6.55 -15.20 0.51
CA PRO A 107 6.86 -16.63 0.59
C PRO A 107 7.85 -16.98 1.72
N GLN A 108 8.73 -16.05 2.12
CA GLN A 108 9.70 -16.27 3.19
C GLN A 108 9.05 -16.23 4.58
N LEU A 109 7.82 -15.73 4.69
CA LEU A 109 7.09 -15.64 5.96
C LEU A 109 6.39 -16.95 6.36
N GLU A 110 6.36 -17.94 5.46
CA GLU A 110 5.77 -19.25 5.74
C GLU A 110 6.45 -19.91 6.96
N GLY A 111 5.63 -20.36 7.91
CA GLY A 111 6.12 -21.04 9.11
C GLY A 111 6.71 -20.13 10.20
N LEU A 112 6.64 -18.80 10.06
CA LEU A 112 7.02 -17.87 11.12
C LEU A 112 5.90 -17.76 12.18
N ASP A 113 6.28 -17.48 13.43
CA ASP A 113 5.39 -17.41 14.60
C ASP A 113 5.10 -15.96 15.02
N THR A 114 6.02 -15.06 14.72
CA THR A 114 5.91 -13.64 15.09
C THR A 114 6.39 -12.74 13.96
N ILE A 115 5.80 -11.56 13.84
CA ILE A 115 6.24 -10.50 12.94
C ILE A 115 6.18 -9.16 13.65
N THR A 116 7.21 -8.35 13.45
CA THR A 116 7.30 -6.97 13.91
C THR A 116 7.49 -6.07 12.71
N VAL A 117 6.66 -5.05 12.57
CA VAL A 117 6.87 -3.98 11.59
C VAL A 117 7.17 -2.68 12.33
N VAL A 118 8.30 -2.07 12.02
CA VAL A 118 8.74 -0.79 12.58
C VAL A 118 8.80 0.24 11.48
N SER A 119 8.01 1.30 11.60
CA SER A 119 7.94 2.42 10.67
C SER A 119 8.48 3.68 11.30
N ARG A 120 9.23 4.46 10.51
CA ARG A 120 9.65 5.81 10.88
C ARG A 120 9.65 6.72 9.66
N GLY A 121 9.27 7.96 9.86
CA GLY A 121 9.27 8.96 8.79
C GLY A 121 8.55 10.24 9.20
N PRO A 122 8.43 11.21 8.27
CA PRO A 122 7.81 12.51 8.54
C PRO A 122 6.29 12.46 8.70
N ALA A 123 5.64 11.38 8.26
CA ALA A 123 4.20 11.19 8.39
C ALA A 123 3.75 11.02 9.85
N SER A 124 2.46 11.22 10.12
CA SER A 124 1.91 11.02 11.46
C SER A 124 2.05 9.55 11.88
N ALA A 125 2.15 9.30 13.18
CA ALA A 125 2.29 7.93 13.67
C ALA A 125 1.08 7.05 13.31
N SER A 126 -0.11 7.66 13.17
CA SER A 126 -1.32 6.97 12.71
C SER A 126 -1.25 6.60 11.23
N ASP A 127 -0.78 7.51 10.36
CA ASP A 127 -0.60 7.21 8.93
C ASP A 127 0.43 6.11 8.72
N LEU A 128 1.55 6.19 9.45
CA LEU A 128 2.59 5.16 9.42
C LEU A 128 2.08 3.80 9.92
N LEU A 129 1.19 3.79 10.92
CA LEU A 129 0.55 2.57 11.42
C LEU A 129 -0.41 1.99 10.37
N PHE A 130 -1.16 2.84 9.67
CA PHE A 130 -2.00 2.41 8.57
C PHE A 130 -1.18 1.80 7.44
N ASP A 131 -0.07 2.44 7.04
CA ASP A 131 0.85 1.88 6.03
C ASP A 131 1.39 0.50 6.45
N GLN A 132 1.62 0.27 7.75
CA GLN A 132 2.02 -1.05 8.26
C GLN A 132 0.92 -2.08 8.14
N LEU A 133 -0.33 -1.70 8.48
CA LEU A 133 -1.48 -2.58 8.36
C LEU A 133 -1.68 -3.02 6.90
N ARG A 134 -1.61 -2.06 5.98
CA ARG A 134 -1.68 -2.31 4.54
C ARG A 134 -0.54 -3.19 4.04
N LEU A 135 0.67 -2.98 4.55
CA LEU A 135 1.82 -3.85 4.25
C LEU A 135 1.59 -5.29 4.75
N LEU A 136 1.03 -5.49 5.94
CA LEU A 136 0.68 -6.83 6.43
C LEU A 136 -0.32 -7.53 5.49
N ARG A 137 -1.35 -6.80 5.02
CA ARG A 137 -2.31 -7.35 4.05
C ARG A 137 -1.62 -7.79 2.76
N ALA A 138 -0.72 -6.97 2.22
CA ALA A 138 0.04 -7.31 1.01
C ALA A 138 1.01 -8.48 1.21
N LEU A 139 1.47 -8.72 2.45
CA LEU A 139 2.24 -9.90 2.84
C LEU A 139 1.36 -11.16 3.04
N GLY A 140 0.05 -11.07 2.82
CA GLY A 140 -0.89 -12.17 3.00
C GLY A 140 -1.33 -12.41 4.44
N ILE A 141 -1.02 -11.49 5.36
CA ILE A 141 -1.38 -11.61 6.77
C ILE A 141 -2.78 -11.02 6.96
N GLY A 142 -3.71 -11.89 7.39
CA GLY A 142 -5.11 -11.58 7.58
C GLY A 142 -5.58 -11.75 9.03
N GLN A 143 -6.90 -11.70 9.23
CA GLN A 143 -7.58 -11.96 10.52
C GLN A 143 -7.00 -11.15 11.67
N LEU A 144 -6.73 -9.87 11.41
CA LEU A 144 -6.07 -8.99 12.36
C LEU A 144 -7.04 -8.55 13.46
N VAL A 145 -6.65 -8.76 14.72
CA VAL A 145 -7.44 -8.37 15.90
C VAL A 145 -6.53 -7.67 16.90
N GLU A 146 -6.86 -6.43 17.29
CA GLU A 146 -6.10 -5.68 18.28
C GLU A 146 -6.19 -6.34 19.67
N ARG A 147 -5.02 -6.60 20.27
CA ARG A 147 -4.90 -7.07 21.66
C ARG A 147 -4.65 -5.94 22.63
N ASP A 148 -3.71 -5.09 22.28
CA ASP A 148 -3.27 -3.98 23.12
C ASP A 148 -2.60 -2.91 22.25
N ALA A 149 -2.65 -1.68 22.72
CA ALA A 149 -2.01 -0.57 22.05
C ALA A 149 -1.62 0.54 23.03
N THR A 150 -0.42 1.07 22.81
CA THR A 150 0.07 2.27 23.49
C THR A 150 0.22 3.39 22.45
N ARG A 151 -0.59 4.44 22.60
CA ARG A 151 -0.62 5.58 21.69
C ARG A 151 -0.01 6.82 22.36
N GLY A 152 1.00 7.39 21.73
CA GLY A 152 1.63 8.64 22.12
C GLY A 152 1.61 9.65 20.97
N ARG A 153 1.94 10.91 21.26
CA ARG A 153 1.84 12.00 20.27
C ARG A 153 2.64 11.77 18.98
N LYS A 154 3.81 11.15 19.08
CA LYS A 154 4.72 10.91 17.95
C LYS A 154 5.03 9.44 17.76
N SER A 155 4.36 8.54 18.47
CA SER A 155 4.65 7.11 18.39
C SER A 155 3.45 6.29 18.78
N VAL A 156 3.25 5.17 18.09
CA VAL A 156 2.22 4.19 18.44
C VAL A 156 2.87 2.80 18.43
N VAL A 157 2.50 1.97 19.41
CA VAL A 157 2.83 0.55 19.44
C VAL A 157 1.52 -0.22 19.55
N VAL A 158 1.30 -1.19 18.67
CA VAL A 158 0.11 -2.05 18.68
C VAL A 158 0.56 -3.50 18.65
N THR A 159 -0.11 -4.34 19.44
CA THR A 159 0.01 -5.80 19.35
C THR A 159 -1.30 -6.35 18.82
N LEU A 160 -1.24 -7.19 17.78
CA LEU A 160 -2.39 -7.81 17.15
C LEU A 160 -2.21 -9.33 17.15
N ASP A 161 -3.32 -10.04 17.20
CA ASP A 161 -3.40 -11.38 16.62
C ASP A 161 -3.57 -11.27 15.11
N GLY A 162 -3.00 -12.20 14.36
CA GLY A 162 -3.20 -12.34 12.93
C GLY A 162 -3.07 -13.79 12.49
N ALA A 163 -3.24 -14.02 11.19
CA ALA A 163 -3.01 -15.33 10.59
C ALA A 163 -2.33 -15.22 9.22
N LEU A 164 -1.45 -16.18 8.93
CA LEU A 164 -0.84 -16.38 7.62
C LEU A 164 -1.03 -17.84 7.21
N GLY A 165 -1.65 -18.09 6.05
CA GLY A 165 -1.95 -19.46 5.60
C GLY A 165 -2.81 -20.26 6.59
N GLY A 166 -3.68 -19.58 7.36
CA GLY A 166 -4.51 -20.20 8.41
C GLY A 166 -3.80 -20.50 9.72
N ARG A 167 -2.50 -20.18 9.85
CA ARG A 167 -1.72 -20.35 11.08
C ARG A 167 -1.69 -19.05 11.87
N ALA A 168 -1.92 -19.15 13.18
CA ALA A 168 -1.86 -18.00 14.07
C ALA A 168 -0.46 -17.36 14.08
N LEU A 169 -0.45 -16.03 14.10
CA LEU A 169 0.75 -15.20 14.05
C LEU A 169 0.60 -14.06 15.05
N LEU A 170 1.60 -13.86 15.91
CA LEU A 170 1.64 -12.68 16.76
C LEU A 170 2.25 -11.51 15.99
N VAL A 171 1.52 -10.41 15.90
CA VAL A 171 1.95 -9.23 15.15
C VAL A 171 2.22 -8.07 16.09
N LYS A 172 3.36 -7.41 15.90
CA LYS A 172 3.71 -6.17 16.59
C LYS A 172 3.94 -5.05 15.58
N LEU A 173 3.24 -3.95 15.76
CA LEU A 173 3.38 -2.74 14.96
C LEU A 173 3.98 -1.64 15.83
N GLN A 174 4.96 -0.92 15.29
CA GLN A 174 5.54 0.24 15.94
C GLN A 174 5.74 1.34 14.91
N ALA A 175 5.06 2.46 15.07
CA ALA A 175 5.17 3.63 14.20
C ALA A 175 5.72 4.82 14.99
N SER A 176 6.67 5.57 14.41
CA SER A 176 7.23 6.78 15.02
C SER A 176 7.41 7.92 14.02
N THR A 177 6.81 9.08 14.32
CA THR A 177 7.00 10.31 13.56
C THR A 177 8.36 10.94 13.88
N THR A 178 9.17 11.18 12.85
CA THR A 178 10.48 11.81 12.93
C THR A 178 10.74 12.66 11.69
N GLU A 179 11.24 13.87 11.90
CA GLU A 179 11.74 14.74 10.81
C GLU A 179 13.16 14.35 10.38
N ALA A 180 13.84 13.53 11.18
CA ALA A 180 15.16 13.02 10.85
C ALA A 180 15.04 11.71 10.05
N GLY A 181 15.63 11.71 8.85
CA GLY A 181 15.74 10.52 8.00
C GLY A 181 14.72 10.47 6.88
N VAL A 182 14.62 9.30 6.26
CA VAL A 182 13.68 8.99 5.17
C VAL A 182 12.60 8.05 5.68
N LEU A 183 11.45 8.00 4.98
CA LEU A 183 10.43 7.01 5.26
C LEU A 183 11.03 5.60 5.13
N GLN A 184 10.86 4.79 6.18
CA GLN A 184 11.34 3.42 6.22
C GLN A 184 10.36 2.54 6.98
N HIS A 185 10.06 1.37 6.40
CA HIS A 185 9.40 0.25 7.05
C HIS A 185 10.41 -0.89 7.20
N ARG A 186 10.60 -1.37 8.43
CA ARG A 186 11.41 -2.55 8.70
C ARG A 186 10.51 -3.68 9.16
N VAL A 187 10.53 -4.78 8.42
CA VAL A 187 9.85 -6.03 8.78
C VAL A 187 10.87 -6.95 9.43
N GLN A 188 10.53 -7.53 10.58
CA GLN A 188 11.31 -8.57 11.23
C GLN A 188 10.36 -9.69 11.64
N ALA A 189 10.55 -10.87 11.11
CA ALA A 189 9.71 -12.01 11.42
C ALA A 189 10.56 -13.20 11.89
N TYR A 190 10.05 -13.93 12.87
CA TYR A 190 10.78 -14.97 13.58
C TYR A 190 9.94 -16.24 13.65
N GLY A 191 10.57 -17.35 13.30
CA GLY A 191 10.08 -18.71 13.50
C GLY A 191 11.08 -19.51 14.32
N ALA A 192 10.77 -20.79 14.55
CA ALA A 192 11.63 -21.67 15.35
C ALA A 192 13.05 -21.85 14.79
N ALA A 193 13.23 -21.77 13.47
CA ALA A 193 14.51 -22.04 12.79
C ALA A 193 14.87 -21.00 11.72
N SER A 194 14.11 -19.92 11.60
CA SER A 194 14.28 -18.91 10.56
C SER A 194 13.95 -17.50 11.05
N ILE A 195 14.66 -16.53 10.49
CA ILE A 195 14.48 -15.10 10.72
C ILE A 195 14.44 -14.42 9.36
N VAL A 196 13.42 -13.60 9.12
CA VAL A 196 13.32 -12.74 7.94
C VAL A 196 13.44 -11.30 8.38
N THR A 197 14.36 -10.56 7.78
CA THR A 197 14.46 -9.10 7.93
C THR A 197 14.29 -8.44 6.58
N ALA A 198 13.38 -7.49 6.48
CA ALA A 198 13.24 -6.67 5.29
C ALA A 198 13.25 -5.17 5.64
N GLU A 199 13.80 -4.38 4.73
CA GLU A 199 13.76 -2.92 4.78
C GLU A 199 13.14 -2.40 3.49
N LEU A 200 12.02 -1.69 3.62
CA LEU A 200 11.35 -0.97 2.54
C LEU A 200 11.54 0.53 2.78
N TYR A 201 11.83 1.25 1.71
CA TYR A 201 12.09 2.69 1.73
C TYR A 201 11.01 3.45 0.97
N GLY A 202 10.77 4.70 1.35
CA GLY A 202 9.85 5.59 0.65
C GLY A 202 10.23 5.87 -0.81
N ALA A 203 9.24 6.28 -1.59
CA ALA A 203 9.39 6.63 -3.00
C ALA A 203 10.31 7.85 -3.24
N ASP A 204 10.54 8.66 -2.21
CA ASP A 204 11.44 9.82 -2.21
C ASP A 204 12.94 9.43 -2.17
N THR A 205 13.25 8.13 -2.14
CA THR A 205 14.62 7.64 -2.10
C THR A 205 14.95 6.76 -3.29
N ALA A 206 16.18 6.86 -3.79
CA ALA A 206 16.73 5.89 -4.76
C ALA A 206 17.21 4.59 -4.08
N ARG A 207 16.80 4.33 -2.83
CA ARG A 207 17.26 3.16 -2.07
C ARG A 207 16.31 1.98 -2.34
N PRO A 208 16.80 0.89 -2.91
CA PRO A 208 15.99 -0.28 -3.13
C PRO A 208 15.70 -0.99 -1.81
N ALA A 209 14.63 -1.78 -1.80
CA ALA A 209 14.33 -2.67 -0.71
C ALA A 209 15.45 -3.71 -0.51
N ARG A 210 15.58 -4.19 0.72
CA ARG A 210 16.51 -5.27 1.10
C ARG A 210 15.75 -6.34 1.85
N VAL A 211 15.96 -7.61 1.51
CA VAL A 211 15.37 -8.74 2.22
C VAL A 211 16.47 -9.75 2.51
N GLU A 212 16.56 -10.15 3.76
CA GLU A 212 17.48 -11.18 4.25
C GLU A 212 16.68 -12.27 4.95
N CYS A 213 16.96 -13.52 4.62
CA CYS A 213 16.40 -14.68 5.26
C CYS A 213 17.55 -15.53 5.81
N SER A 214 17.53 -15.77 7.11
CA SER A 214 18.56 -16.50 7.85
C SER A 214 17.94 -17.70 8.54
N THR A 215 18.59 -18.85 8.42
CA THR A 215 18.22 -20.13 9.03
C THR A 215 19.39 -20.66 9.85
N ALA A 216 19.23 -21.81 10.48
CA ALA A 216 20.34 -22.49 11.16
C ALA A 216 21.50 -22.85 10.21
N ASP A 217 21.19 -23.14 8.95
CA ASP A 217 22.16 -23.69 7.99
C ASP A 217 22.72 -22.65 7.00
N ALA A 218 21.95 -21.60 6.71
CA ALA A 218 22.30 -20.62 5.68
C ALA A 218 21.64 -19.26 5.90
N ALA A 219 22.28 -18.22 5.35
CA ALA A 219 21.69 -16.91 5.14
C ALA A 219 21.61 -16.61 3.64
N SER A 220 20.56 -15.92 3.24
CA SER A 220 20.31 -15.53 1.85
C SER A 220 19.78 -14.10 1.79
N THR A 221 20.06 -13.42 0.69
CA THR A 221 19.55 -12.08 0.41
C THR A 221 18.86 -12.13 -0.94
N THR A 222 17.65 -11.58 -1.03
CA THR A 222 16.96 -11.52 -2.34
C THR A 222 17.65 -10.53 -3.27
N PRO A 223 17.59 -10.75 -4.60
CA PRO A 223 18.10 -9.81 -5.57
C PRO A 223 17.49 -8.42 -5.38
N THR A 224 18.32 -7.40 -5.51
CA THR A 224 17.88 -6.02 -5.37
C THR A 224 17.00 -5.62 -6.55
N ILE A 225 15.76 -5.19 -6.27
CA ILE A 225 14.84 -4.67 -7.29
C ILE A 225 14.90 -3.14 -7.30
N PHE A 226 15.30 -2.56 -8.43
CA PHE A 226 15.34 -1.11 -8.66
C PHE A 226 14.06 -0.63 -9.36
N GLU A 227 12.91 -0.81 -8.71
CA GLU A 227 11.60 -0.38 -9.23
C GLU A 227 10.77 0.20 -8.07
N SER A 228 10.15 1.36 -8.28
CA SER A 228 9.27 1.98 -7.28
C SER A 228 7.90 1.31 -7.26
N ALA A 229 7.22 1.39 -6.11
CA ALA A 229 5.86 0.87 -5.95
C ALA A 229 4.87 1.47 -6.97
N HIS A 230 4.98 2.77 -7.25
CA HIS A 230 4.15 3.43 -8.25
C HIS A 230 4.36 2.83 -9.63
N ARG A 231 5.62 2.73 -10.11
CA ARG A 231 5.92 2.15 -11.42
C ARG A 231 5.41 0.70 -11.54
N ALA A 232 5.58 -0.09 -10.48
CA ALA A 232 5.06 -1.46 -10.43
C ALA A 232 3.53 -1.49 -10.55
N SER A 233 2.83 -0.63 -9.80
CA SER A 233 1.37 -0.50 -9.81
C SER A 233 0.83 -0.11 -11.19
N TRP A 234 1.48 0.85 -11.86
CA TRP A 234 1.14 1.24 -13.23
C TRP A 234 1.29 0.07 -14.22
N ARG A 235 2.39 -0.69 -14.11
CA ARG A 235 2.60 -1.88 -14.95
C ARG A 235 1.60 -3.00 -14.67
N ALA A 236 1.16 -3.18 -13.42
CA ALA A 236 0.14 -4.15 -13.05
C ALA A 236 -1.23 -3.72 -13.61
N LEU A 237 -1.58 -2.44 -13.45
CA LEU A 237 -2.81 -1.87 -14.02
C LEU A 237 -2.89 -2.08 -15.54
N HIS A 238 -1.78 -1.87 -16.25
CA HIS A 238 -1.74 -2.08 -17.71
C HIS A 238 -1.89 -3.54 -18.14
N ARG A 239 -1.29 -4.48 -17.42
CA ARG A 239 -1.22 -5.89 -17.81
C ARG A 239 -2.42 -6.71 -17.34
N GLU A 240 -2.83 -6.48 -16.10
CA GLU A 240 -3.70 -7.39 -15.35
C GLU A 240 -5.05 -6.74 -15.02
N GLY A 241 -5.19 -5.42 -15.18
CA GLY A 241 -6.43 -4.70 -14.84
C GLY A 241 -6.78 -4.81 -13.37
N SER A 242 -5.76 -4.74 -12.49
CA SER A 242 -5.86 -4.94 -11.04
C SER A 242 -7.06 -4.20 -10.41
N THR A 243 -7.81 -4.92 -9.57
CA THR A 243 -8.87 -4.37 -8.73
C THR A 243 -8.48 -4.49 -7.25
N VAL A 244 -8.51 -3.38 -6.53
CA VAL A 244 -8.35 -3.37 -5.07
C VAL A 244 -9.66 -3.81 -4.40
N ASP A 245 -9.52 -4.54 -3.30
CA ASP A 245 -10.63 -4.79 -2.37
C ASP A 245 -10.78 -3.58 -1.42
N LEU A 246 -11.69 -2.68 -1.77
CA LEU A 246 -11.99 -1.50 -0.95
C LEU A 246 -12.83 -1.82 0.29
N GLU A 247 -13.54 -2.94 0.33
CA GLU A 247 -14.24 -3.36 1.55
C GLU A 247 -13.24 -3.74 2.62
N ALA A 248 -12.23 -4.55 2.26
CA ALA A 248 -11.12 -4.87 3.15
C ALA A 248 -10.32 -3.61 3.56
N PHE A 249 -10.19 -2.62 2.69
CA PHE A 249 -9.59 -1.32 3.04
C PHE A 249 -10.42 -0.56 4.08
N ALA A 250 -11.74 -0.54 3.95
CA ALA A 250 -12.64 0.08 4.93
C ALA A 250 -12.59 -0.64 6.29
N ASP A 251 -12.49 -1.97 6.29
CA ASP A 251 -12.32 -2.75 7.51
C ASP A 251 -10.99 -2.44 8.21
N ASP A 252 -9.92 -2.18 7.45
CA ASP A 252 -8.63 -1.73 7.99
C ASP A 252 -8.73 -0.34 8.63
N ILE A 253 -9.53 0.58 8.06
CA ILE A 253 -9.83 1.88 8.67
C ILE A 253 -10.55 1.67 10.00
N ASP A 254 -11.60 0.86 10.02
CA ASP A 254 -12.39 0.62 11.23
C ASP A 254 -11.55 -0.02 12.34
N LEU A 255 -10.68 -0.99 11.99
CA LEU A 255 -9.77 -1.63 12.94
C LEU A 255 -8.90 -0.62 13.70
N LEU A 256 -8.41 0.42 13.03
CA LEU A 256 -7.60 1.47 13.66
C LEU A 256 -8.44 2.60 14.28
N GLY A 257 -9.63 2.87 13.71
CA GLY A 257 -10.52 3.97 14.07
C GLY A 257 -11.32 3.74 15.35
N VAL A 258 -11.63 2.48 15.71
CA VAL A 258 -12.38 2.11 16.92
C VAL A 258 -11.70 2.56 18.23
N HIS A 259 -10.44 3.00 18.18
CA HIS A 259 -9.64 3.36 19.35
C HIS A 259 -8.97 4.75 19.28
N ALA A 260 -9.37 5.60 18.32
CA ALA A 260 -8.82 6.95 18.14
C ALA A 260 -9.59 8.06 18.91
N SER A 261 -10.66 7.71 19.63
CA SER A 261 -11.48 8.61 20.46
C SER A 261 -11.12 8.56 21.94
#